data_AF-A0A951S5E5-F1
#
_entry.id   AF-A0A951S5E5-F1
#
_cell.length_a   1.000
_cell.length_b   1.000
_cell.length_c   1.000
_cell.angle_alpha   90.00
_cell.angle_beta   90.00
_cell.angle_gamma   90.00
#
_symmetry.space_group_name_H-M   'P 1'
#
loop_
_entity.id
_entity.type
_entity.pdbx_description
1 polymer ?
#
loop_
_entity_poly.entity_id
_entity_poly.type
_entity_poly.pdbx_seq_one_letter_code
_entity_poly.pdbx_strand_id
1 'polypeptide(L)'
;MKLISFTQQEIFPTTALDIYSILLDSRKCTSFTGEPAIVSDKEGDSFSLFDNTLIGKNIVLERGELIIWSFRLNDAKWPETITTEAAIVLKNIDPISCKIELFLTAVPIAFEEQLKQLWNENIWEALRYYIER
;
A
#
# COMPACT_ATOMS: atom_id res chain seq x y z
N MET A 1 11.75 8.03 20.66
CA MET A 1 12.02 7.69 19.24
C MET A 1 11.38 8.75 18.35
N LYS A 2 12.03 9.17 17.27
CA LYS A 2 11.45 10.16 16.34
C LYS A 2 10.57 9.46 15.30
N LEU A 3 9.37 9.97 15.12
CA LEU A 3 8.44 9.59 14.06
C LEU A 3 8.44 10.67 12.98
N ILE A 4 8.23 10.27 11.74
CA ILE A 4 8.15 11.16 10.59
C ILE A 4 6.95 10.79 9.71
N SER A 5 6.70 11.65 8.72
CA SER A 5 5.72 11.42 7.67
C SER A 5 6.32 11.77 6.33
N PHE A 6 5.91 11.07 5.27
CA PHE A 6 6.28 11.41 3.90
C PHE A 6 5.17 11.04 2.93
N THR A 7 5.26 11.57 1.71
CA THR A 7 4.25 11.39 0.66
C THR A 7 4.87 10.94 -0.64
N GLN A 8 4.14 10.16 -1.42
CA GLN A 8 4.47 9.80 -2.80
C GLN A 8 3.25 9.99 -3.69
N GLN A 9 3.47 10.23 -4.98
CA GLN A 9 2.41 10.43 -5.96
C GLN A 9 2.77 9.68 -7.23
N GLU A 10 1.78 9.02 -7.81
CA GLU A 10 1.94 8.24 -9.04
C GLU A 10 0.73 8.41 -9.96
N ILE A 11 0.93 8.17 -11.26
CA ILE A 11 -0.14 8.11 -12.26
C ILE A 11 -0.05 6.79 -13.00
N PHE A 12 -1.18 6.09 -13.08
CA PHE A 12 -1.31 4.80 -13.77
C PHE A 12 -2.35 4.89 -14.88
N PRO A 13 -2.11 4.23 -16.04
CA PRO A 13 -3.06 4.17 -17.16
C PRO A 13 -4.16 3.13 -16.92
N THR A 14 -4.84 3.23 -15.78
CA THR A 14 -6.02 2.41 -15.43
C THR A 14 -6.96 3.19 -14.52
N THR A 15 -8.14 2.65 -14.22
CA THR A 15 -9.12 3.34 -13.37
C THR A 15 -8.77 3.21 -11.88
N ALA A 16 -9.22 4.17 -11.08
CA ALA A 16 -9.11 4.14 -9.62
C ALA A 16 -9.76 2.88 -9.02
N LEU A 17 -10.84 2.40 -9.61
CA LEU A 17 -11.50 1.17 -9.18
C LEU A 17 -10.65 -0.07 -9.46
N ASP A 18 -9.93 -0.11 -10.58
CA ASP A 18 -9.03 -1.21 -10.89
C ASP A 18 -7.85 -1.25 -9.93
N ILE A 19 -7.20 -0.10 -9.67
CA ILE A 19 -6.15 0.02 -8.65
C ILE A 19 -6.66 -0.48 -7.29
N TYR A 20 -7.82 0.01 -6.86
CA TYR A 20 -8.44 -0.39 -5.60
C TYR A 20 -8.64 -1.91 -5.53
N SER A 21 -9.17 -2.50 -6.60
CA SER A 21 -9.38 -3.95 -6.66
C SER A 21 -8.08 -4.74 -6.68
N ILE A 22 -7.03 -4.24 -7.32
CA ILE A 22 -5.71 -4.91 -7.37
C ILE A 22 -5.07 -4.94 -5.98
N LEU A 23 -5.14 -3.83 -5.25
CA LEU A 23 -4.53 -3.70 -3.92
C LEU A 23 -5.25 -4.50 -2.83
N LEU A 24 -6.55 -4.81 -3.00
CA LEU A 24 -7.39 -5.45 -1.97
C LEU A 24 -7.88 -6.87 -2.34
N ASP A 25 -7.48 -7.42 -3.49
CA ASP A 25 -7.72 -8.83 -3.84
C ASP A 25 -6.43 -9.64 -3.69
N SER A 26 -6.43 -10.64 -2.81
CA SER A 26 -5.25 -11.47 -2.53
C SER A 26 -4.58 -12.08 -3.77
N ARG A 27 -5.36 -12.52 -4.75
CA ARG A 27 -4.80 -13.15 -5.97
C ARG A 27 -4.17 -12.12 -6.88
N LYS A 28 -4.83 -10.97 -7.07
CA LYS A 28 -4.27 -9.85 -7.85
C LYS A 28 -3.03 -9.29 -7.14
N CYS A 29 -3.10 -9.12 -5.83
CA CYS A 29 -2.02 -8.63 -4.99
C CYS A 29 -0.79 -9.53 -5.06
N THR A 30 -0.99 -10.84 -4.92
CA THR A 30 0.08 -11.85 -5.11
C THR A 30 0.65 -11.79 -6.52
N SER A 31 -0.22 -11.63 -7.53
CA SER A 31 0.21 -11.60 -8.93
C SER A 31 1.00 -10.35 -9.31
N PHE A 32 0.68 -9.17 -8.75
CA PHE A 32 1.41 -7.95 -9.09
C PHE A 32 2.70 -7.81 -8.29
N THR A 33 2.68 -8.17 -7.00
CA THR A 33 3.88 -8.11 -6.14
C THR A 33 4.89 -9.21 -6.46
N GLY A 34 4.43 -10.33 -7.03
CA GLY A 34 5.26 -11.52 -7.25
C GLY A 34 5.53 -12.34 -5.99
N GLU A 35 4.98 -11.94 -4.85
CA GLU A 35 5.15 -12.58 -3.55
C GLU A 35 3.78 -12.87 -2.90
N PRO A 36 3.67 -13.86 -1.99
CA PRO A 36 2.43 -14.17 -1.30
C PRO A 36 1.81 -12.95 -0.60
N ALA A 37 0.54 -12.70 -0.89
CA ALA A 37 -0.27 -11.67 -0.25
C ALA A 37 -1.61 -12.23 0.25
N ILE A 38 -2.00 -11.84 1.45
CA ILE A 38 -3.32 -12.12 2.05
C ILE A 38 -3.96 -10.77 2.38
N VAL A 39 -5.00 -10.40 1.66
CA VAL A 39 -5.73 -9.14 1.82
C VAL A 39 -7.19 -9.31 1.41
N SER A 40 -8.08 -8.51 2.00
CA SER A 40 -9.50 -8.42 1.64
C SER A 40 -9.93 -6.97 1.48
N ASP A 41 -11.07 -6.75 0.85
CA ASP A 41 -11.75 -5.46 0.72
C ASP A 41 -12.69 -5.15 1.89
N LYS A 42 -12.38 -5.69 3.07
CA LYS A 42 -13.21 -5.57 4.28
C LYS A 42 -12.47 -4.83 5.39
N GLU A 43 -13.09 -3.76 5.87
CA GLU A 43 -12.61 -3.00 7.02
C GLU A 43 -12.55 -3.90 8.26
N GLY A 44 -11.50 -3.70 9.05
CA GLY A 44 -11.26 -4.48 10.25
C GLY A 44 -10.53 -5.81 10.02
N ASP A 45 -10.43 -6.29 8.78
CA ASP A 45 -9.65 -7.50 8.49
C ASP A 45 -8.15 -7.22 8.55
N SER A 46 -7.40 -8.24 8.98
CA SER A 46 -5.94 -8.24 8.92
C SER A 46 -5.48 -8.59 7.51
N PHE A 47 -4.31 -8.06 7.14
CA PHE A 47 -3.66 -8.36 5.87
C PHE A 47 -2.16 -8.61 6.05
N SER A 48 -1.55 -9.29 5.09
CA SER A 48 -0.10 -9.43 4.95
C SER A 48 0.33 -9.34 3.49
N LEU A 49 1.48 -8.70 3.27
CA LEU A 49 2.13 -8.56 1.96
C LEU A 49 3.56 -9.11 2.05
N PHE A 50 4.12 -9.49 0.90
CA PHE A 50 5.52 -9.88 0.76
C PHE A 50 5.91 -11.03 1.71
N ASP A 51 5.14 -12.12 1.68
CA ASP A 51 5.33 -13.30 2.55
C ASP A 51 5.41 -12.95 4.06
N ASN A 52 4.46 -12.13 4.53
CA ASN A 52 4.40 -11.64 5.91
C ASN A 52 5.55 -10.71 6.34
N THR A 53 6.34 -10.17 5.39
CA THR A 53 7.29 -9.09 5.68
C THR A 53 6.57 -7.81 6.09
N LEU A 54 5.37 -7.56 5.55
CA LEU A 54 4.51 -6.47 5.96
C LEU A 54 3.19 -7.05 6.45
N ILE A 55 2.78 -6.69 7.67
CA ILE A 55 1.51 -7.14 8.26
C ILE A 55 0.73 -5.95 8.80
N GLY A 56 -0.59 -6.00 8.68
CA GLY A 56 -1.43 -4.87 9.03
C GLY A 56 -2.91 -5.18 9.12
N LYS A 57 -3.70 -4.10 9.11
CA LYS A 57 -5.15 -4.11 9.19
C LYS A 57 -5.75 -3.04 8.27
N ASN A 58 -6.85 -3.40 7.62
CA ASN A 58 -7.69 -2.46 6.89
C ASN A 58 -8.44 -1.56 7.88
N ILE A 59 -8.23 -0.25 7.84
CA ILE A 59 -8.83 0.70 8.78
C ILE A 59 -10.06 1.38 8.17
N VAL A 60 -9.88 2.00 7.00
CA VAL A 60 -10.97 2.63 6.22
C VAL A 60 -10.82 2.22 4.77
N LEU A 61 -11.92 1.81 4.14
CA LEU A 61 -11.96 1.38 2.76
C LEU A 61 -13.16 2.03 2.04
N GLU A 62 -12.87 3.04 1.21
CA GLU A 62 -13.89 3.67 0.36
C GLU A 62 -13.65 3.23 -1.08
N ARG A 63 -14.59 2.46 -1.62
CA ARG A 63 -14.42 1.73 -2.89
C ARG A 63 -14.03 2.67 -4.05
N GLY A 64 -12.81 2.50 -4.56
CA GLY A 64 -12.28 3.27 -5.68
C GLY A 64 -11.83 4.69 -5.33
N GLU A 65 -11.79 5.07 -4.05
CA GLU A 65 -11.49 6.43 -3.60
C GLU A 65 -10.39 6.45 -2.53
N LEU A 66 -10.45 5.58 -1.53
CA LEU A 66 -9.56 5.62 -0.38
C LEU A 66 -9.26 4.23 0.19
N ILE A 67 -8.00 4.01 0.54
CA ILE A 67 -7.55 2.88 1.34
C ILE A 67 -6.71 3.43 2.50
N ILE A 68 -7.11 3.14 3.74
CA ILE A 68 -6.28 3.39 4.93
C ILE A 68 -5.86 2.05 5.52
N TRP A 69 -4.55 1.83 5.52
CA TRP A 69 -3.90 0.68 6.14
C TRP A 69 -3.10 1.10 7.35
N SER A 70 -3.24 0.38 8.46
CA SER A 70 -2.31 0.43 9.58
C SER A 70 -1.44 -0.81 9.54
N PHE A 71 -0.12 -0.65 9.45
CA PHE A 71 0.80 -1.77 9.27
C PHE A 71 2.12 -1.58 10.03
N ARG A 72 2.89 -2.65 10.06
CA ARG A 72 4.31 -2.65 10.44
C ARG A 72 5.08 -3.63 9.58
N LEU A 73 6.39 -3.44 9.49
CA LEU A 73 7.26 -4.49 8.98
C LEU A 73 7.47 -5.54 10.08
N ASN A 74 7.55 -6.80 9.67
CA ASN A 74 7.91 -7.91 10.52
C ASN A 74 9.44 -7.96 10.71
N ASP A 75 9.97 -6.90 11.31
CA ASP A 75 11.39 -6.72 11.62
C ASP A 75 11.55 -6.58 13.14
N ALA A 76 12.51 -7.28 13.73
CA ALA A 76 12.79 -7.23 15.18
C ALA A 76 13.21 -5.84 15.67
N LYS A 77 13.70 -4.97 14.79
CA LYS A 77 14.03 -3.57 15.10
C LYS A 77 12.80 -2.66 15.04
N TRP A 78 11.67 -3.14 14.53
CA TRP A 78 10.44 -2.36 14.51
C TRP A 78 9.88 -2.25 15.95
N PRO A 79 9.59 -1.05 16.45
CA PRO A 79 9.08 -0.86 17.82
C PRO A 79 7.71 -1.52 18.03
N GLU A 80 7.56 -2.33 19.07
CA GLU A 80 6.36 -3.15 19.31
C GLU A 80 5.06 -2.35 19.42
N THR A 81 5.11 -1.13 19.94
CA THR A 81 3.93 -0.29 20.18
C THR A 81 3.60 0.65 19.03
N ILE A 82 4.34 0.60 17.92
CA ILE A 82 4.20 1.54 16.82
C ILE A 82 3.70 0.84 15.57
N THR A 83 2.67 1.42 14.96
CA THR A 83 2.23 1.11 13.60
C THR A 83 2.32 2.36 12.75
N THR A 84 2.60 2.17 11.47
CA THR A 84 2.57 3.20 10.43
C THR A 84 1.19 3.19 9.79
N GLU A 85 0.64 4.36 9.49
CA GLU A 85 -0.57 4.47 8.67
C GLU A 85 -0.20 4.85 7.23
N ALA A 86 -0.73 4.13 6.26
CA ALA A 86 -0.73 4.47 4.84
C ALA A 86 -2.14 4.88 4.42
N ALA A 87 -2.32 6.14 4.04
CA ALA A 87 -3.52 6.61 3.35
C ALA A 87 -3.22 6.69 1.85
N ILE A 88 -3.91 5.87 1.06
CA ILE A 88 -3.79 5.78 -0.39
C ILE A 88 -5.05 6.38 -0.99
N VAL A 89 -4.93 7.60 -1.51
CA VAL A 89 -6.04 8.32 -2.16
C VAL A 89 -6.00 8.05 -3.65
N LEU A 90 -7.12 7.63 -4.22
CA LEU A 90 -7.28 7.26 -5.62
C LEU A 90 -8.20 8.26 -6.32
N LYS A 91 -7.76 8.82 -7.44
CA LYS A 91 -8.53 9.81 -8.20
C LYS A 91 -8.40 9.54 -9.69
N ASN A 92 -9.53 9.27 -10.36
CA ASN A 92 -9.56 9.30 -11.82
C ASN A 92 -9.29 10.73 -12.30
N ILE A 93 -8.24 10.92 -13.10
CA ILE A 93 -7.94 12.21 -13.73
C ILE A 93 -8.59 12.31 -15.11
N ASP A 94 -8.86 11.16 -15.73
CA ASP A 94 -9.63 10.98 -16.96
C ASP A 94 -10.27 9.56 -16.95
N PRO A 95 -11.05 9.14 -17.96
CA PRO A 95 -11.71 7.83 -17.97
C PRO A 95 -10.79 6.61 -17.95
N ILE A 96 -9.50 6.76 -18.25
CA ILE A 96 -8.52 5.66 -18.38
C ILE A 96 -7.29 5.84 -17.51
N SER A 97 -7.19 6.91 -16.72
CA SER A 97 -6.01 7.20 -15.89
C SER A 97 -6.38 7.54 -14.45
N CYS A 98 -5.60 7.00 -13.51
CA CYS A 98 -5.76 7.21 -12.08
C CYS A 98 -4.49 7.85 -11.50
N LYS A 99 -4.67 8.93 -10.75
CA LYS A 99 -3.65 9.49 -9.85
C LYS A 99 -3.79 8.83 -8.48
N ILE A 100 -2.66 8.38 -7.93
CA ILE A 100 -2.53 7.88 -6.56
C ILE A 100 -1.76 8.93 -5.75
N GLU A 101 -2.22 9.20 -4.53
CA GLU A 101 -1.50 10.00 -3.53
C GLU A 101 -1.36 9.14 -2.27
N LEU A 102 -0.13 8.74 -1.94
CA LEU A 102 0.21 8.02 -0.72
C LEU A 102 0.68 8.99 0.34
N PHE A 103 0.10 8.88 1.53
CA PHE A 103 0.55 9.55 2.75
C PHE A 103 0.92 8.50 3.79
N LEU A 104 2.18 8.48 4.20
CA LEU A 104 2.66 7.65 5.29
C LEU A 104 2.90 8.51 6.53
N THR A 105 2.33 8.10 7.66
CA THR A 105 2.48 8.77 8.95
C THR A 105 2.94 7.79 10.02
N ALA A 106 3.46 8.32 11.13
CA ALA A 106 3.99 7.53 12.24
C ALA A 106 5.12 6.55 11.86
N VAL A 107 5.88 6.89 10.81
CA VAL A 107 7.04 6.09 10.37
C VAL A 107 8.18 6.26 11.37
N PRO A 108 8.72 5.17 11.96
CA PRO A 108 9.95 5.26 12.72
C PRO A 108 11.10 5.72 11.81
N ILE A 109 11.82 6.78 12.18
CA ILE A 109 12.83 7.40 11.29
C ILE A 109 13.89 6.43 10.76
N ALA A 110 14.23 5.39 11.53
CA ALA A 110 15.18 4.35 11.12
C ALA A 110 14.72 3.52 9.91
N PHE A 111 13.42 3.54 9.60
CA PHE A 111 12.77 2.79 8.52
C PHE A 111 12.33 3.69 7.35
N GLU A 112 12.66 4.99 7.38
CA GLU A 112 12.27 5.94 6.32
C GLU A 112 12.66 5.46 4.93
N GLU A 113 13.96 5.22 4.73
CA GLU A 113 14.51 4.84 3.42
C GLU A 113 14.02 3.46 3.00
N GLN A 114 13.92 2.52 3.94
CA GLN A 114 13.39 1.18 3.66
C GLN A 114 11.94 1.23 3.18
N LEU A 115 11.08 2.03 3.81
CA LEU A 115 9.69 2.16 3.35
C LEU A 115 9.60 2.90 2.03
N LYS A 116 10.38 3.96 1.79
CA LYS A 116 10.40 4.64 0.49
C LYS A 116 10.75 3.67 -0.64
N GLN A 117 11.78 2.85 -0.41
CA GLN A 117 12.23 1.85 -1.38
C GLN A 117 11.17 0.77 -1.60
N LEU A 118 10.62 0.19 -0.52
CA LEU A 118 9.57 -0.84 -0.61
C LEU A 118 8.35 -0.36 -1.39
N TRP A 119 7.89 0.87 -1.14
CA TRP A 119 6.75 1.41 -1.90
C TRP A 119 7.10 1.67 -3.37
N ASN A 120 8.29 2.21 -3.66
CA ASN A 120 8.71 2.47 -5.03
C ASN A 120 8.85 1.17 -5.84
N GLU A 121 9.67 0.24 -5.36
CA GLU A 121 10.07 -0.96 -6.10
C GLU A 121 8.98 -2.04 -6.06
N ASN A 122 8.45 -2.34 -4.86
CA ASN A 122 7.57 -3.50 -4.68
C ASN A 122 6.08 -3.19 -4.82
N ILE A 123 5.69 -1.91 -4.82
CA ILE A 123 4.30 -1.51 -5.08
C ILE A 123 4.21 -0.76 -6.41
N TRP A 124 4.85 0.40 -6.57
CA TRP A 124 4.60 1.26 -7.74
C TRP A 124 5.16 0.70 -9.04
N GLU A 125 6.43 0.31 -9.08
CA GLU A 125 7.03 -0.29 -10.28
C GLU A 125 6.37 -1.63 -10.62
N ALA A 126 6.13 -2.47 -9.62
CA ALA A 126 5.41 -3.73 -9.76
C ALA A 126 4.00 -3.55 -10.33
N LEU A 127 3.26 -2.55 -9.84
CA LEU A 127 1.91 -2.22 -10.31
C LEU A 127 1.93 -1.67 -11.73
N ARG A 128 2.93 -0.84 -12.11
CA ARG A 128 3.08 -0.37 -13.51
C ARG A 128 3.25 -1.56 -14.44
N TYR A 129 4.18 -2.45 -14.12
CA TYR A 129 4.43 -3.64 -14.91
C TYR A 129 3.19 -4.53 -15.01
N TYR A 130 2.43 -4.69 -13.93
CA TYR A 130 1.21 -5.48 -13.93
C TYR A 130 0.09 -4.87 -14.81
N ILE A 131 -0.05 -3.55 -14.84
CA ILE A 131 -1.09 -2.85 -15.62
C ILE A 131 -0.75 -2.79 -17.11
N GLU A 132 0.54 -2.72 -17.46
CA GLU A 132 1.01 -2.66 -18.86
C GLU A 132 0.99 -4.02 -19.58
N ARG A 133 0.75 -5.12 -18.86
CA ARG A 133 0.66 -6.48 -19.41
C ARG A 133 -0.67 -6.77 -20.08
#